data_AF-A0A9D8WH00-F1
#
_entry.id   AF-A0A9D8WH00-F1
#
_cell.length_a   1.000
_cell.length_b   1.000
_cell.length_c   1.000
_cell.angle_alpha   90.00
_cell.angle_beta   90.00
_cell.angle_gamma   90.00
#
_symmetry.space_group_name_H-M   'P 1'
#
loop_
_entity.id
_entity.type
_entity.pdbx_description
1 polymer ?
#
loop_
_entity_poly.entity_id
_entity_poly.type
_entity_poly.pdbx_seq_one_letter_code
_entity_poly.pdbx_strand_id
1 'polypeptide(L)'
;MSALLRTTPAGGIEAMQHINRTVIKTQFVAGILLIAPLSVLFAFYSLTVFEGAALITLILAPIVYLPTVFLMTIFGNVPMNNKLDRVDHTSTDAEAYWSKYVRDWTRLNHARSLGSVLTAGLYIAAAIMLITSGQV
;
A
#
# COMPACT_ATOMS: atom_id res chain seq x y z
N MET A 1 -8.90 11.20 -1.92
CA MET A 1 -10.11 11.17 -2.76
C MET A 1 -11.07 12.26 -2.30
N SER A 2 -10.88 13.51 -2.75
CA SER A 2 -11.75 14.63 -2.40
C SER A 2 -13.16 14.51 -3.00
N ALA A 3 -13.28 13.87 -4.17
CA ALA A 3 -14.56 13.65 -4.84
C ALA A 3 -15.55 12.85 -3.99
N LEU A 4 -15.11 11.77 -3.33
CA LEU A 4 -15.96 10.95 -2.45
C LEU A 4 -16.47 11.71 -1.21
N LEU A 5 -15.79 12.79 -0.79
CA LEU A 5 -16.24 13.66 0.30
C LEU A 5 -17.27 14.70 -0.17
N ARG A 6 -17.38 14.92 -1.48
CA ARG A 6 -18.30 15.91 -2.08
C ARG A 6 -19.61 15.28 -2.55
N THR A 7 -19.70 13.96 -2.60
CA THR A 7 -20.94 13.23 -2.87
C THR A 7 -21.79 13.12 -1.62
N THR A 8 -23.06 12.74 -1.78
CA THR A 8 -23.85 12.25 -0.64
C THR A 8 -23.16 11.04 0.01
N PRO A 9 -23.32 10.82 1.32
CA PRO A 9 -22.78 9.63 1.98
C PRO A 9 -23.17 8.34 1.27
N ALA A 10 -24.45 8.18 0.93
CA ALA A 10 -24.96 7.03 0.20
C ALA A 10 -24.23 6.79 -1.13
N GLY A 11 -24.09 7.82 -1.97
CA GLY A 11 -23.39 7.69 -3.26
C GLY A 11 -21.89 7.45 -3.11
N GLY A 12 -21.27 8.01 -2.05
CA GLY A 12 -19.86 7.77 -1.74
C GLY A 12 -19.59 6.32 -1.31
N ILE A 13 -20.47 5.77 -0.46
CA ILE A 13 -20.41 4.38 0.00
C ILE A 13 -20.60 3.43 -1.17
N GLU A 14 -21.66 3.63 -1.97
CA GLU A 14 -21.96 2.80 -3.14
C GLU A 14 -20.77 2.78 -4.11
N ALA A 15 -20.25 3.95 -4.49
CA ALA A 15 -19.08 4.04 -5.37
C ALA A 15 -17.87 3.29 -4.79
N MET A 16 -17.62 3.41 -3.48
CA MET A 16 -16.51 2.74 -2.84
C MET A 16 -16.69 1.22 -2.76
N GLN A 17 -17.91 0.72 -2.55
CA GLN A 17 -18.22 -0.72 -2.62
C GLN A 17 -17.90 -1.28 -4.02
N HIS A 18 -18.30 -0.57 -5.08
CA HIS A 18 -17.96 -0.96 -6.46
C HIS A 18 -16.44 -0.93 -6.71
N ILE A 19 -15.73 0.10 -6.24
CA ILE A 19 -14.26 0.17 -6.32
C ILE A 19 -13.63 -1.02 -5.59
N ASN A 20 -14.08 -1.33 -4.36
CA ASN A 20 -13.53 -2.42 -3.56
C ASN A 20 -13.69 -3.79 -4.23
N ARG A 21 -14.80 -4.03 -4.92
CA ARG A 21 -15.06 -5.30 -5.63
C ARG A 21 -14.24 -5.42 -6.92
N THR A 22 -14.05 -4.31 -7.64
CA THR A 22 -13.35 -4.32 -8.94
C THR A 22 -11.83 -4.25 -8.79
N VAL A 23 -11.31 -3.56 -7.77
CA VAL A 23 -9.87 -3.36 -7.57
C VAL A 23 -9.10 -4.66 -7.35
N ILE A 24 -9.75 -5.70 -6.80
CA ILE A 24 -9.13 -7.02 -6.53
C ILE A 24 -8.52 -7.65 -7.79
N LYS A 25 -9.12 -7.39 -8.95
CA LYS A 25 -8.67 -7.96 -10.24
C LYS A 25 -7.67 -7.08 -10.99
N THR A 26 -7.15 -6.04 -10.35
CA THR A 26 -6.27 -5.06 -11.01
C THR A 26 -4.80 -5.29 -10.67
N GLN A 27 -3.92 -4.74 -11.51
CA GLN A 27 -2.48 -4.81 -11.28
C GLN A 27 -2.04 -4.11 -9.99
N PHE A 28 -2.85 -3.21 -9.44
CA PHE A 28 -2.59 -2.58 -8.15
C PHE A 28 -2.51 -3.61 -7.01
N VAL A 29 -3.47 -4.53 -6.93
CA VAL A 29 -3.47 -5.58 -5.89
C VAL A 29 -2.35 -6.59 -6.15
N ALA A 30 -2.14 -6.96 -7.41
CA ALA A 30 -1.02 -7.82 -7.78
C ALA A 30 0.33 -7.20 -7.35
N GLY A 31 0.54 -5.90 -7.58
CA GLY A 31 1.74 -5.19 -7.17
C GLY A 31 1.94 -5.19 -5.65
N ILE A 32 0.88 -4.90 -4.88
CA ILE A 32 0.95 -4.94 -3.41
C ILE A 32 1.37 -6.31 -2.90
N LEU A 33 0.81 -7.37 -3.48
CA LEU A 33 1.05 -8.74 -3.04
C LEU A 33 2.39 -9.31 -3.52
N LEU A 34 2.84 -8.96 -4.74
CA LEU A 34 4.06 -9.51 -5.33
C LEU A 34 5.32 -8.79 -4.86
N ILE A 35 5.28 -7.47 -4.67
CA ILE A 35 6.48 -6.71 -4.24
C ILE A 35 6.93 -7.15 -2.84
N ALA A 36 6.02 -7.53 -1.95
CA ALA A 36 6.36 -8.00 -0.60
C ALA A 36 7.30 -9.23 -0.61
N PRO A 37 6.91 -10.39 -1.15
CA PRO A 37 7.79 -11.57 -1.20
C PRO A 37 9.01 -11.32 -2.08
N LEU A 38 8.89 -10.62 -3.21
CA LEU A 38 10.04 -10.31 -4.06
C LEU A 38 11.08 -9.46 -3.33
N SER A 39 10.66 -8.46 -2.57
CA SER A 39 11.57 -7.62 -1.78
C SER A 39 12.29 -8.41 -0.70
N VAL A 40 11.59 -9.33 -0.03
CA VAL A 40 12.17 -10.21 0.99
C VAL A 40 13.18 -11.18 0.36
N LEU A 41 12.80 -11.86 -0.73
CA LEU A 41 13.70 -12.77 -1.44
C LEU A 41 14.94 -12.04 -1.97
N PHE A 42 14.77 -10.83 -2.49
CA PHE A 42 15.88 -10.05 -3.00
C PHE A 42 16.82 -9.58 -1.88
N ALA A 43 16.30 -9.26 -0.69
CA ALA A 43 17.13 -8.97 0.47
C ALA A 43 17.91 -10.20 0.98
N PHE A 44 17.35 -11.41 0.90
CA PHE A 44 18.10 -12.62 1.22
C PHE A 44 19.18 -12.92 0.18
N TYR A 45 18.87 -12.73 -1.10
CA TYR A 45 19.85 -12.87 -2.18
C TYR A 45 21.00 -11.86 -2.02
N SER A 46 20.69 -10.59 -1.73
CA SER A 46 21.70 -9.53 -1.61
C SER A 46 22.73 -9.81 -0.52
N LEU A 47 22.35 -10.47 0.58
CA LEU A 47 23.27 -10.90 1.64
C LEU A 47 24.39 -11.83 1.16
N THR A 48 24.20 -12.50 0.01
CA THR A 48 25.17 -13.46 -0.55
C THR A 48 26.03 -12.88 -1.65
N VAL A 49 25.66 -11.72 -2.21
CA VAL A 49 26.26 -11.18 -3.45
C VAL A 49 26.83 -9.77 -3.26
N PHE A 50 26.21 -8.97 -2.40
CA PHE A 50 26.52 -7.55 -2.27
C PHE A 50 27.03 -7.23 -0.87
N GLU A 51 27.74 -6.11 -0.77
CA GLU A 51 28.34 -5.67 0.49
C GLU A 51 28.29 -4.14 0.64
N GLY A 52 28.58 -3.67 1.86
CA GLY A 52 28.64 -2.25 2.18
C GLY A 52 27.28 -1.54 2.12
N ALA A 53 27.31 -0.25 1.73
CA ALA A 53 26.12 0.61 1.76
C ALA A 53 25.00 0.16 0.81
N ALA A 54 25.35 -0.47 -0.32
CA ALA A 54 24.36 -1.00 -1.26
C ALA A 54 23.52 -2.13 -0.63
N LEU A 55 24.19 -3.08 0.06
CA LEU A 55 23.52 -4.15 0.79
C LEU A 55 22.56 -3.60 1.86
N ILE A 56 23.04 -2.65 2.68
CA ILE A 56 22.23 -2.06 3.75
C ILE A 56 20.98 -1.40 3.14
N THR A 57 21.15 -0.64 2.06
CA THR A 57 20.03 0.03 1.37
C THR A 57 19.01 -0.97 0.81
N LEU A 58 19.48 -2.09 0.23
CA LEU A 58 18.62 -3.17 -0.27
C LEU A 58 17.81 -3.84 0.84
N ILE A 59 18.38 -4.02 2.03
CA ILE A 59 17.69 -4.60 3.20
C ILE A 59 16.67 -3.60 3.78
N LEU A 60 16.97 -2.30 3.76
CA LEU A 60 16.04 -1.27 4.25
C LEU A 60 14.76 -1.19 3.41
N ALA A 61 14.81 -1.48 2.11
CA ALA A 61 13.65 -1.40 1.22
C ALA A 61 12.46 -2.29 1.67
N PRO A 62 12.60 -3.62 1.89
CA PRO A 62 11.52 -4.44 2.44
C PRO A 62 11.13 -4.04 3.87
N ILE A 63 12.08 -3.58 4.70
CA ILE A 63 11.78 -3.10 6.07
C ILE A 63 10.82 -1.90 6.04
N VAL A 64 10.91 -1.05 5.02
CA VAL A 64 9.95 0.05 4.81
C VAL A 64 8.67 -0.46 4.15
N TYR A 65 8.77 -1.25 3.07
CA TYR A 65 7.64 -1.68 2.27
C TYR A 65 6.63 -2.53 3.05
N LEU A 66 7.12 -3.51 3.82
CA LEU A 66 6.28 -4.45 4.55
C LEU A 66 5.32 -3.74 5.53
N PRO A 67 5.78 -2.93 6.50
CA PRO A 67 4.87 -2.28 7.44
C PRO A 67 4.00 -1.20 6.79
N THR A 68 4.57 -0.38 5.90
CA THR A 68 3.89 0.81 5.38
C THR A 68 2.93 0.51 4.24
N VAL A 69 3.20 -0.52 3.45
CA VAL A 69 2.39 -0.90 2.28
C VAL A 69 1.66 -2.20 2.53
N PHE A 70 2.38 -3.31 2.72
CA PHE A 70 1.78 -4.65 2.74
C PHE A 70 0.91 -4.90 3.98
N LEU A 71 1.48 -4.79 5.18
CA LEU A 71 0.80 -5.05 6.45
C LEU A 71 -0.31 -4.01 6.69
N MET A 72 -0.07 -2.73 6.38
CA MET A 72 -1.11 -1.69 6.45
C MET A 72 -2.31 -2.02 5.57
N THR A 73 -2.10 -2.68 4.43
CA THR A 73 -3.21 -3.11 3.57
C THR A 73 -4.02 -4.22 4.23
N ILE A 74 -3.33 -5.27 4.70
CA ILE A 74 -3.98 -6.48 5.24
C ILE A 74 -4.70 -6.18 6.56
N PHE A 75 -4.11 -5.36 7.43
CA PHE A 75 -4.64 -5.10 8.78
C PHE A 75 -5.39 -3.77 8.89
N GLY A 76 -5.27 -2.88 7.91
CA GLY A 76 -5.95 -1.58 7.90
C GLY A 76 -7.00 -1.50 6.79
N ASN A 77 -6.56 -1.34 5.54
CA ASN A 77 -7.46 -1.06 4.41
C ASN A 77 -8.46 -2.20 4.15
N VAL A 78 -8.02 -3.46 4.13
CA VAL A 78 -8.86 -4.62 3.82
C VAL A 78 -10.00 -4.81 4.84
N PRO A 79 -9.75 -4.80 6.16
CA PRO A 79 -10.83 -4.88 7.15
C PRO A 79 -11.84 -3.73 7.04
N MET A 80 -11.36 -2.50 6.78
CA MET A 80 -12.24 -1.36 6.58
C MET A 80 -13.12 -1.54 5.34
N ASN A 81 -12.53 -1.98 4.22
CA ASN A 81 -13.24 -2.25 2.97
C ASN A 81 -14.30 -3.35 3.17
N ASN A 82 -13.94 -4.45 3.83
CA ASN A 82 -14.86 -5.56 4.12
C ASN A 82 -16.02 -5.15 5.03
N LYS A 83 -15.78 -4.25 5.99
CA LYS A 83 -16.85 -3.68 6.82
C LYS A 83 -17.79 -2.80 5.98
N LEU A 84 -17.24 -1.93 5.14
CA LEU A 84 -18.03 -1.05 4.29
C LEU A 84 -18.86 -1.84 3.26
N ASP A 85 -18.33 -2.96 2.75
CA ASP A 85 -19.04 -3.78 1.75
C ASP A 85 -20.31 -4.46 2.29
N ARG A 86 -20.46 -4.55 3.62
CA ARG A 86 -21.59 -5.20 4.29
C ARG A 86 -22.69 -4.25 4.75
N VAL A 87 -22.47 -2.93 4.68
CA VAL A 87 -23.48 -1.95 5.11
C VAL A 87 -24.42 -1.62 3.97
N ASP A 88 -25.70 -1.45 4.29
CA ASP A 88 -26.66 -0.82 3.37
C ASP A 88 -26.31 0.66 3.26
N HIS A 89 -25.94 1.10 2.05
CA HIS A 89 -25.50 2.45 1.76
C HIS A 89 -26.58 3.51 2.02
N THR A 90 -27.84 3.12 2.15
CA THR A 90 -28.97 4.02 2.46
C THR A 90 -29.32 4.10 3.95
N SER A 91 -28.67 3.30 4.79
CA SER A 91 -28.95 3.27 6.23
C SER A 91 -28.28 4.40 7.00
N THR A 92 -28.92 4.88 8.07
CA THR A 92 -28.38 5.92 8.96
C THR A 92 -27.06 5.52 9.62
N ASP A 93 -26.88 4.24 9.93
CA ASP A 93 -25.64 3.71 10.50
C ASP A 93 -24.47 3.78 9.51
N ALA A 94 -24.75 3.59 8.22
CA ALA A 94 -23.75 3.69 7.16
C ALA A 94 -23.30 5.14 6.95
N GLU A 95 -24.22 6.11 7.03
CA GLU A 95 -23.88 7.54 6.99
C GLU A 95 -22.98 7.95 8.16
N ALA A 96 -23.30 7.49 9.37
CA ALA A 96 -22.49 7.75 10.57
C ALA A 96 -21.07 7.16 10.43
N TYR A 97 -20.95 5.96 9.84
CA TYR A 97 -19.65 5.32 9.61
C TYR A 97 -18.84 5.99 8.49
N TRP A 98 -19.49 6.52 7.45
CA TRP A 98 -18.83 7.05 6.26
C TRP A 98 -17.77 8.11 6.55
N SER A 99 -18.11 9.08 7.41
CA SER A 99 -17.19 10.17 7.79
C SER A 99 -15.91 9.65 8.44
N LYS A 100 -16.01 8.58 9.24
CA LYS A 100 -14.84 7.91 9.82
C LYS A 100 -14.08 7.11 8.78
N TYR A 101 -14.80 6.33 7.98
CA TYR A 101 -14.22 5.50 6.93
C TYR A 101 -13.37 6.33 5.97
N VAL A 102 -13.91 7.39 5.35
CA VAL A 102 -13.18 8.13 4.30
C VAL A 102 -11.92 8.79 4.83
N ARG A 103 -12.00 9.39 6.03
CA ARG A 103 -10.85 10.04 6.65
C ARG A 103 -9.75 9.03 6.96
N ASP A 104 -10.08 7.96 7.68
CA ASP A 104 -9.10 6.99 8.14
C ASP A 104 -8.52 6.21 6.93
N TRP A 105 -9.38 5.82 5.98
CA TRP A 105 -8.97 5.14 4.75
C TRP A 105 -8.07 6.00 3.86
N THR A 106 -8.37 7.31 3.75
CA THR A 106 -7.52 8.25 3.01
C THR A 106 -6.15 8.42 3.67
N ARG A 107 -6.09 8.51 5.01
CA ARG A 107 -4.83 8.57 5.75
C ARG A 107 -3.97 7.34 5.53
N LEU A 108 -4.56 6.14 5.61
CA LEU A 108 -3.86 4.89 5.33
C LEU A 108 -3.31 4.87 3.89
N ASN A 109 -4.07 5.37 2.91
CA ASN A 109 -3.56 5.46 1.54
C ASN A 109 -2.43 6.48 1.37
N HIS A 110 -2.44 7.61 2.08
CA HIS A 110 -1.30 8.52 2.07
C HIS A 110 -0.05 7.88 2.67
N ALA A 111 -0.18 7.15 3.77
CA ALA A 111 0.93 6.42 4.36
C ALA A 111 1.47 5.35 3.40
N ARG A 112 0.59 4.58 2.75
CA ARG A 112 0.98 3.61 1.69
C ARG A 112 1.69 4.27 0.53
N SER A 113 1.21 5.41 0.05
CA SER A 113 1.85 6.14 -1.05
C SER A 113 3.24 6.63 -0.67
N LEU A 114 3.40 7.22 0.52
CA LEU A 114 4.70 7.64 1.02
C LEU A 114 5.65 6.45 1.19
N GLY A 115 5.18 5.35 1.79
CA GLY A 115 5.93 4.11 1.93
C GLY A 115 6.39 3.53 0.58
N SER A 116 5.52 3.60 -0.43
CA SER A 116 5.84 3.16 -1.80
C SER A 116 6.92 4.03 -2.44
N VAL A 117 6.83 5.35 -2.31
CA VAL A 117 7.84 6.30 -2.82
C VAL A 117 9.18 6.11 -2.13
N LEU A 118 9.19 5.95 -0.80
CA LEU A 118 10.42 5.70 -0.05
C LEU A 118 11.06 4.37 -0.45
N THR A 119 10.26 3.31 -0.58
CA THR A 119 10.75 1.99 -1.03
C THR A 119 11.36 2.09 -2.43
N ALA A 120 10.69 2.77 -3.36
CA ALA A 120 11.22 2.97 -4.72
C ALA A 120 12.53 3.77 -4.70
N GLY A 121 12.59 4.84 -3.89
CA GLY A 121 13.81 5.63 -3.69
C GLY A 121 14.98 4.81 -3.15
N LEU A 122 14.72 3.91 -2.19
CA LEU A 122 15.74 3.00 -1.66
C LEU A 122 16.27 2.06 -2.75
N TYR A 123 15.40 1.46 -3.55
CA TYR A 123 15.85 0.59 -4.65
C TYR A 123 16.63 1.33 -5.73
N ILE A 124 16.22 2.55 -6.09
CA ILE A 124 16.96 3.40 -7.05
C ILE A 124 18.34 3.76 -6.48
N ALA A 125 18.40 4.18 -5.22
CA ALA A 125 19.66 4.50 -4.56
C ALA A 125 20.60 3.28 -4.49
N ALA A 126 20.07 2.12 -4.12
CA ALA A 126 20.83 0.87 -4.12
C ALA A 126 21.37 0.53 -5.51
N ALA A 127 20.57 0.67 -6.57
CA ALA A 127 21.01 0.42 -7.93
C ALA A 127 22.18 1.33 -8.34
N ILE A 128 22.10 2.62 -8.02
CA ILE A 128 23.20 3.57 -8.27
C ILE A 128 24.45 3.17 -7.47
N MET A 129 24.30 2.82 -6.19
CA MET A 129 25.41 2.40 -5.34
C MET A 129 26.11 1.15 -5.89
N LEU A 130 25.35 0.16 -6.33
CA LEU A 130 25.89 -1.07 -6.93
C LEU A 130 26.75 -0.79 -8.16
N ILE A 131 26.26 0.07 -9.08
CA ILE A 131 27.00 0.47 -10.28
C ILE A 131 28.28 1.23 -9.90
N THR A 132 28.17 2.21 -9.00
CA THR A 132 29.33 3.04 -8.61
C THR A 132 30.40 2.29 -7.82
N SER A 133 30.02 1.18 -7.17
CA SER A 133 30.94 0.32 -6.42
C SER A 133 31.46 -0.88 -7.24
N GLY A 134 31.05 -1.02 -8.51
CA GLY A 134 31.49 -2.11 -9.39
C GLY A 134 31.00 -3.49 -8.96
N GLN A 135 29.93 -3.54 -8.16
CA GLN A 135 29.30 -4.81 -7.75
C GLN A 135 28.34 -5.35 -8.82
N VAL A 136 28.00 -4.53 -9.83
CA VAL A 136 27.22 -4.88 -11.03
C VAL A 136 27.72 -4.04 -12.21
#